data_AF-A0A6M2D5C5-F1
#
_entry.id   AF-A0A6M2D5C5-F1
#
_cell.length_a   1.000
_cell.length_b   1.000
_cell.length_c   1.000
_cell.angle_alpha   90.00
_cell.angle_beta   90.00
_cell.angle_gamma   90.00
#
_symmetry.space_group_name_H-M   'P 1'
#
loop_
_entity.id
_entity.type
_entity.pdbx_description
1 polymer ?
#
loop_
_entity_poly.entity_id
_entity_poly.type
_entity_poly.pdbx_seq_one_letter_code
_entity_poly.pdbx_strand_id
1 'polypeptide(L)'
;MYSRIVVLLLYGYALRYAHARCYIFQPGDPIQDTDEKIYLAQPFNVTIPLEAGVPTTAQPASTGKDQLSLVVPPDEIQSLSTTTSQPISTEESPIVETNSGPVQGRRVYAANRTLYQFVGIPFAEPPVGPLRFRNPVPVKPWSSVYQATKKPFPCLQTDFYINSNVTIPTANSSEDCLYLNVWTPSRECVLGKFSCVPKTVIVYIYGGTFSFGSSGWDWYDGKEFVARGDVVMVSMNYRVGPMGFFHSGTTHSSGNAGLHDQLLAMKWVKQNIRNFGGDPDDVTLVGQSAGAISIGLHLVSPLSKGLFKRIIMESGSPYFRIADNTREGPHKVEKLARALQCARNDMTIESHMAEMVECLRKIDGKELLIMSNTIFGVHALTFFPVFGDDIIPDDPYLMMEQKKFHKADLLIGNNLDEGSYFVFYLFGRALDLEQAHKITKYEVDLYVSYCLQMLLRKNVSPIRHYYLSHIGERENIKALKKAAEAVGDFAMICPTKYFAESFASMNNKVHYYYFTHRPSFSTWPGWVGPTHGDEVFFVMGLPFSSPTIATDQERELSKLMIETWTTFAKTGKVPDVASKPWPEFTAKNQVYMELNPKRYTYGRGPNEKNCNFWKSYLKP
;
A
#
# COMPACT_ATOMS: atom_id res chain seq x y z
N MET A 1 36.21 20.17 -6.48
CA MET A 1 36.68 18.81 -6.86
C MET A 1 35.66 17.70 -6.54
N TYR A 2 34.36 18.01 -6.45
CA TYR A 2 33.29 17.09 -6.01
C TYR A 2 32.23 16.75 -7.09
N SER A 3 32.43 17.14 -8.36
CA SER A 3 31.44 16.90 -9.44
C SER A 3 31.87 15.86 -10.50
N ARG A 4 32.95 15.10 -10.29
CA ARG A 4 33.42 14.11 -11.29
C ARG A 4 33.34 12.64 -10.86
N ILE A 5 32.93 12.35 -9.62
CA ILE A 5 32.80 10.95 -9.12
C ILE A 5 31.40 10.36 -9.39
N VAL A 6 30.38 11.20 -9.66
CA VAL A 6 29.00 10.73 -9.84
C VAL A 6 28.74 10.08 -11.22
N VAL A 7 29.62 10.31 -12.21
CA VAL A 7 29.40 9.82 -13.59
C VAL A 7 29.94 8.39 -13.81
N LEU A 8 30.85 7.89 -12.97
CA LEU A 8 31.47 6.57 -13.16
C LEU A 8 30.58 5.39 -12.70
N LEU A 9 29.55 5.62 -11.89
CA LEU A 9 28.66 4.55 -11.39
C LEU A 9 27.53 4.18 -12.36
N LEU A 10 27.20 5.04 -13.31
CA LEU A 10 26.19 4.72 -14.34
C LEU A 10 26.74 3.76 -15.42
N TYR A 11 28.06 3.68 -15.61
CA TYR A 11 28.70 2.77 -16.58
C TYR A 11 29.03 1.38 -16.00
N GLY A 12 29.16 1.25 -14.67
CA GLY A 12 29.46 -0.04 -14.02
C GLY A 12 28.35 -1.08 -14.11
N TYR A 13 27.13 -0.68 -14.51
CA TYR A 13 25.96 -1.56 -14.56
C TYR A 13 25.78 -2.25 -15.93
N ALA A 14 26.35 -1.71 -17.00
CA ALA A 14 26.24 -2.29 -18.35
C ALA A 14 27.26 -3.44 -18.62
N LEU A 15 28.30 -3.57 -17.80
CA LEU A 15 29.43 -4.49 -18.06
C LEU A 15 29.27 -5.90 -17.47
N ARG A 16 28.17 -6.22 -16.78
CA ARG A 16 27.95 -7.59 -16.27
C ARG A 16 27.55 -8.62 -17.34
N TYR A 17 27.33 -8.21 -18.59
CA TYR A 17 26.91 -9.10 -19.69
C TYR A 17 27.76 -9.04 -20.97
N ALA A 18 28.92 -8.39 -20.95
CA ALA A 18 29.84 -8.41 -22.09
C ALA A 18 31.17 -9.06 -21.70
N HIS A 19 31.49 -10.21 -22.30
CA HIS A 19 32.83 -10.79 -22.26
C HIS A 19 33.80 -9.87 -23.01
N ALA A 20 34.39 -8.91 -22.31
CA ALA A 20 35.54 -8.14 -22.80
C ALA A 20 36.66 -8.20 -21.76
N ARG A 21 37.81 -8.76 -22.16
CA ARG A 21 39.02 -8.81 -21.34
C ARG A 21 39.58 -7.38 -21.20
N CYS A 22 39.60 -6.83 -19.99
CA CYS A 22 40.30 -5.57 -19.73
C CYS A 22 41.79 -5.82 -19.49
N TYR A 23 42.64 -5.10 -20.23
CA TYR A 23 44.05 -4.91 -19.88
C TYR A 23 44.17 -3.82 -18.81
N ILE A 24 44.99 -4.06 -17.79
CA ILE A 24 45.29 -3.12 -16.72
C ILE A 24 46.55 -2.33 -17.13
N PHE A 25 46.44 -1.02 -17.32
CA PHE A 25 47.59 -0.13 -17.42
C PHE A 25 47.98 0.40 -16.03
N GLN A 26 49.29 0.47 -15.77
CA GLN A 26 49.85 0.99 -14.51
C GLN A 26 50.24 2.48 -14.65
N PRO A 27 50.36 3.23 -13.54
CA PRO A 27 50.59 4.67 -13.58
C PRO A 27 51.97 5.00 -14.19
N GLY A 28 51.99 5.65 -15.35
CA GLY A 28 53.22 6.08 -16.04
C GLY A 28 53.14 6.21 -17.56
N ASP A 29 52.09 5.71 -18.20
CA ASP A 29 51.97 5.76 -19.66
C ASP A 29 51.51 7.15 -20.18
N PRO A 30 52.16 7.70 -21.21
CA PRO A 30 51.85 9.03 -21.72
C PRO A 30 50.57 9.02 -22.57
N ILE A 31 49.63 9.92 -22.27
CA ILE A 31 48.41 10.13 -23.05
C ILE A 31 48.73 11.09 -24.20
N GLN A 32 48.65 10.62 -25.44
CA GLN A 32 48.61 11.49 -26.62
C GLN A 32 47.16 11.94 -26.88
N ASP A 33 47.03 13.24 -27.09
CA ASP A 33 45.81 14.01 -27.35
C ASP A 33 45.30 13.74 -28.78
N THR A 34 44.05 13.33 -28.94
CA THR A 34 43.36 13.36 -30.24
C THR A 34 41.89 13.70 -30.07
N ASP A 35 41.51 14.85 -30.65
CA ASP A 35 40.15 15.32 -30.92
C ASP A 35 39.30 14.28 -31.66
N GLU A 36 38.19 13.79 -31.08
CA GLU A 36 37.10 13.22 -31.88
C GLU A 36 35.70 13.57 -31.35
N LYS A 37 34.86 13.95 -32.32
CA LYS A 37 33.50 14.49 -32.21
C LYS A 37 32.50 13.43 -31.74
N ILE A 38 31.57 13.84 -30.88
CA ILE A 38 30.44 13.03 -30.42
C ILE A 38 29.43 12.84 -31.56
N TYR A 39 29.29 11.61 -32.06
CA TYR A 39 28.16 11.19 -32.89
C TYR A 39 27.08 10.52 -32.02
N LEU A 40 25.85 11.01 -32.11
CA LEU A 40 24.66 10.38 -31.54
C LEU A 40 24.35 9.08 -32.29
N ALA A 41 24.33 7.94 -31.60
CA ALA A 41 23.98 6.65 -32.19
C ALA A 41 22.46 6.55 -32.44
N GLN A 42 22.09 6.22 -33.69
CA GLN A 42 20.75 5.85 -34.10
C GLN A 42 20.41 4.39 -33.71
N PRO A 43 19.11 4.03 -33.55
CA PRO A 43 18.71 2.71 -33.12
C PRO A 43 18.95 1.63 -34.20
N PHE A 44 19.66 0.56 -33.82
CA PHE A 44 19.84 -0.63 -34.65
C PHE A 44 18.61 -1.55 -34.55
N ASN A 45 17.99 -1.81 -35.70
CA ASN A 45 17.09 -2.95 -35.91
C ASN A 45 17.93 -4.20 -36.22
N VAL A 46 17.70 -5.30 -35.49
CA VAL A 46 18.26 -6.62 -35.84
C VAL A 46 17.12 -7.58 -36.13
N THR A 47 17.04 -7.99 -37.40
CA THR A 47 16.22 -9.09 -37.90
C THR A 47 17.10 -10.34 -37.92
N ILE A 48 16.66 -11.45 -37.31
CA ILE A 48 17.39 -12.73 -37.32
C ILE A 48 16.71 -13.68 -38.32
N PRO A 49 17.43 -14.28 -39.29
CA PRO A 49 16.88 -15.31 -40.16
C PRO A 49 16.91 -16.70 -39.50
N LEU A 50 15.85 -17.48 -39.72
CA LEU A 50 15.75 -18.90 -39.44
C LEU A 50 16.36 -19.72 -40.58
N GLU A 51 17.30 -20.61 -40.30
CA GLU A 51 17.61 -21.77 -41.15
C GLU A 51 18.06 -22.99 -40.31
N ALA A 52 17.89 -24.17 -40.90
CA ALA A 52 17.53 -25.42 -40.24
C ALA A 52 18.61 -26.53 -40.27
N GLY A 53 18.52 -27.46 -39.30
CA GLY A 53 18.94 -28.88 -39.38
C GLY A 53 20.44 -29.20 -39.18
N VAL A 54 20.91 -30.30 -38.58
CA VAL A 54 20.36 -31.53 -37.94
C VAL A 54 21.54 -32.12 -37.05
N PRO A 55 21.52 -33.36 -36.50
CA PRO A 55 21.30 -33.74 -35.09
C PRO A 55 22.56 -34.27 -34.34
N THR A 56 22.48 -34.49 -33.02
CA THR A 56 22.54 -35.85 -32.38
C THR A 56 22.70 -35.80 -30.85
N THR A 57 21.76 -36.48 -30.17
CA THR A 57 21.90 -37.36 -28.98
C THR A 57 22.67 -36.89 -27.74
N ALA A 58 21.93 -36.60 -26.66
CA ALA A 58 22.06 -37.27 -25.36
C ALA A 58 21.03 -36.73 -24.33
N GLN A 59 20.29 -37.63 -23.69
CA GLN A 59 19.51 -37.43 -22.46
C GLN A 59 19.74 -38.69 -21.58
N PRO A 60 19.44 -38.68 -20.27
CA PRO A 60 19.72 -37.66 -19.27
C PRO A 60 20.30 -38.26 -17.96
N ALA A 61 20.85 -37.44 -17.07
CA ALA A 61 21.01 -37.79 -15.65
C ALA A 61 20.12 -36.88 -14.81
N SER A 62 19.14 -37.50 -14.15
CA SER A 62 18.17 -36.90 -13.25
C SER A 62 18.79 -36.57 -11.90
N THR A 63 18.51 -35.37 -11.38
CA THR A 63 18.31 -35.15 -9.94
C THR A 63 17.25 -34.06 -9.77
N GLY A 64 16.19 -34.42 -9.06
CA GLY A 64 14.96 -33.63 -8.95
C GLY A 64 15.12 -32.35 -8.14
N LYS A 65 14.46 -31.30 -8.63
CA LYS A 65 13.94 -30.19 -7.82
C LYS A 65 12.53 -29.93 -8.34
N ASP A 66 11.54 -30.35 -7.56
CA ASP A 66 10.14 -29.99 -7.77
C ASP A 66 10.01 -28.47 -7.62
N GLN A 67 9.92 -27.76 -8.75
CA GLN A 67 9.40 -26.41 -8.79
C GLN A 67 7.87 -26.51 -8.75
N LEU A 68 7.27 -25.98 -7.68
CA LEU A 68 5.83 -25.78 -7.61
C LEU A 68 5.44 -24.63 -8.55
N SER A 69 5.26 -24.95 -9.82
CA SER A 69 4.70 -24.03 -10.82
C SER A 69 3.17 -24.08 -10.71
N LEU A 70 2.56 -23.01 -10.19
CA LEU A 70 1.12 -22.77 -10.33
C LEU A 70 0.83 -22.37 -11.78
N VAL A 71 0.78 -23.38 -12.66
CA VAL A 71 0.26 -23.26 -14.02
C VAL A 71 -1.21 -23.65 -13.96
N VAL A 72 -2.09 -22.69 -14.18
CA VAL A 72 -3.52 -22.93 -14.42
C VAL A 72 -3.65 -23.59 -15.80
N PRO A 73 -4.26 -24.79 -15.92
CA PRO A 73 -4.49 -25.39 -17.23
C PRO A 73 -5.56 -24.59 -18.00
N PRO A 74 -5.44 -24.45 -19.32
CA PRO A 74 -6.53 -23.95 -20.14
C PRO A 74 -7.60 -25.04 -20.27
N ASP A 75 -8.83 -24.75 -19.80
CA ASP A 75 -9.97 -25.66 -19.93
C ASP A 75 -10.30 -25.92 -21.41
N GLU A 76 -10.37 -27.21 -21.76
CA GLU A 76 -10.86 -27.71 -23.04
C GLU A 76 -12.36 -27.41 -23.20
N ILE A 77 -12.69 -26.77 -24.32
CA ILE A 77 -14.07 -26.58 -24.77
C ILE A 77 -14.58 -27.91 -25.35
N GLN A 78 -15.53 -28.55 -24.66
CA GLN A 78 -16.39 -29.56 -25.28
C GLN A 78 -17.88 -29.18 -25.18
N SER A 79 -18.43 -28.95 -26.37
CA SER A 79 -19.82 -29.11 -26.84
C SER A 79 -20.99 -29.06 -25.83
N LEU A 80 -21.72 -27.95 -25.94
CA LEU A 80 -23.17 -27.76 -25.77
C LEU A 80 -24.01 -29.02 -25.46
N SER A 81 -24.49 -29.10 -24.22
CA SER A 81 -25.79 -29.67 -23.91
C SER A 81 -26.72 -28.55 -23.43
N THR A 82 -27.85 -28.40 -24.10
CA THR A 82 -28.91 -27.44 -23.76
C THR A 82 -29.50 -27.79 -22.40
N THR A 83 -28.96 -27.20 -21.34
CA THR A 83 -29.59 -27.17 -20.02
C THR A 83 -30.50 -25.95 -19.97
N THR A 84 -31.80 -26.21 -19.94
CA THR A 84 -32.84 -25.24 -19.56
C THR A 84 -32.38 -24.45 -18.34
N SER A 85 -32.13 -23.15 -18.52
CA SER A 85 -31.80 -22.23 -17.44
C SER A 85 -32.99 -22.16 -16.48
N GLN A 86 -32.87 -22.81 -15.32
CA GLN A 86 -33.77 -22.49 -14.22
C GLN A 86 -33.60 -21.00 -13.90
N PRO A 87 -34.70 -20.26 -13.64
CA PRO A 87 -34.60 -18.87 -13.22
C PRO A 87 -33.71 -18.82 -11.97
N ILE A 88 -32.55 -18.15 -12.08
CA ILE A 88 -31.65 -17.94 -10.95
C ILE A 88 -32.48 -17.28 -9.85
N SER A 89 -32.57 -17.94 -8.69
CA SER A 89 -33.38 -17.44 -7.59
C SER A 89 -32.85 -16.08 -7.13
N THR A 90 -33.75 -15.18 -6.73
CA THR A 90 -33.40 -13.86 -6.15
C THR A 90 -32.49 -13.97 -4.92
N GLU A 91 -32.43 -15.15 -4.30
CA GLU A 91 -31.56 -15.46 -3.18
C GLU A 91 -30.12 -15.82 -3.58
N GLU A 92 -29.90 -16.39 -4.78
CA GLU A 92 -28.54 -16.66 -5.28
C GLU A 92 -27.90 -15.42 -5.89
N SER A 93 -28.71 -14.55 -6.49
CA SER A 93 -28.26 -13.34 -7.20
C SER A 93 -29.11 -12.13 -6.83
N PRO A 94 -29.00 -11.64 -5.58
CA PRO A 94 -29.82 -10.53 -5.09
C PRO A 94 -29.51 -9.24 -5.83
N ILE A 95 -30.54 -8.42 -5.99
CA ILE A 95 -30.44 -7.08 -6.55
C ILE A 95 -30.69 -6.08 -5.43
N VAL A 96 -29.79 -5.13 -5.26
CA VAL A 96 -29.88 -4.04 -4.28
C VAL A 96 -29.93 -2.72 -5.03
N GLU A 97 -30.89 -1.87 -4.67
CA GLU A 97 -30.97 -0.51 -5.21
C GLU A 97 -29.93 0.39 -4.57
N THR A 98 -29.25 1.19 -5.39
CA THR A 98 -28.38 2.29 -4.96
C THR A 98 -28.93 3.59 -5.52
N ASN A 99 -28.46 4.74 -5.03
CA ASN A 99 -28.84 6.04 -5.59
C ASN A 99 -28.42 6.22 -7.05
N SER A 100 -27.43 5.44 -7.52
CA SER A 100 -26.99 5.44 -8.92
C SER A 100 -27.68 4.36 -9.75
N GLY A 101 -28.42 3.42 -9.15
CA GLY A 101 -29.14 2.37 -9.87
C GLY A 101 -28.97 0.97 -9.26
N PRO A 102 -29.64 -0.05 -9.82
CA PRO A 102 -29.65 -1.40 -9.28
C PRO A 102 -28.32 -2.13 -9.50
N VAL A 103 -27.83 -2.83 -8.49
CA VAL A 103 -26.64 -3.70 -8.56
C VAL A 103 -26.99 -5.14 -8.18
N GLN A 104 -26.55 -6.10 -8.99
CA GLN A 104 -26.68 -7.52 -8.71
C GLN A 104 -25.38 -8.07 -8.10
N GLY A 105 -25.51 -8.71 -6.94
CA GLY A 105 -24.43 -9.42 -6.28
C GLY A 105 -24.60 -10.94 -6.41
N ARG A 106 -23.89 -11.67 -5.56
CA ARG A 106 -24.02 -13.13 -5.45
C ARG A 106 -23.96 -13.61 -4.02
N ARG A 107 -24.62 -14.72 -3.76
CA ARG A 107 -24.51 -15.45 -2.49
C ARG A 107 -23.15 -16.13 -2.38
N VAL A 108 -22.55 -16.10 -1.20
CA VAL A 108 -21.30 -16.78 -0.86
C VAL A 108 -21.34 -17.34 0.55
N TYR A 109 -20.36 -18.19 0.88
CA TYR A 109 -20.29 -18.88 2.17
C TYR A 109 -18.92 -18.69 2.82
N ALA A 110 -18.92 -18.48 4.12
CA ALA A 110 -17.73 -18.43 4.97
C ALA A 110 -18.12 -18.68 6.42
N ALA A 111 -17.22 -19.30 7.20
CA ALA A 111 -17.45 -19.65 8.61
C ALA A 111 -18.84 -20.27 8.91
N ASN A 112 -19.31 -21.20 8.06
CA ASN A 112 -20.64 -21.84 8.15
C ASN A 112 -21.84 -20.87 8.12
N ARG A 113 -21.66 -19.67 7.55
CA ARG A 113 -22.71 -18.67 7.36
C ARG A 113 -22.89 -18.34 5.88
N THR A 114 -24.14 -18.05 5.52
CA THR A 114 -24.48 -17.47 4.21
C THR A 114 -24.21 -15.97 4.26
N LEU A 115 -23.53 -15.45 3.26
CA LEU A 115 -23.25 -14.04 3.04
C LEU A 115 -23.67 -13.62 1.63
N TYR A 116 -23.66 -12.32 1.40
CA TYR A 116 -23.85 -11.71 0.09
C TYR A 116 -22.69 -10.79 -0.22
N GLN A 117 -22.17 -10.90 -1.44
CA GLN A 117 -21.10 -10.03 -1.92
C GLN A 117 -21.51 -9.30 -3.20
N PHE A 118 -21.12 -8.04 -3.27
CA PHE A 118 -21.28 -7.16 -4.41
C PHE A 118 -19.91 -6.53 -4.67
N VAL A 119 -19.19 -7.03 -5.67
CA VAL A 119 -17.80 -6.65 -5.93
C VAL A 119 -17.69 -5.93 -7.26
N GLY A 120 -16.93 -4.84 -7.30
CA GLY A 120 -16.76 -4.04 -8.51
C GLY A 120 -17.93 -3.08 -8.80
N ILE A 121 -18.57 -2.50 -7.77
CA ILE A 121 -19.60 -1.46 -7.93
C ILE A 121 -18.91 -0.13 -8.30
N PRO A 122 -19.25 0.52 -9.43
CA PRO A 122 -18.71 1.84 -9.75
C PRO A 122 -19.26 2.89 -8.79
N PHE A 123 -18.38 3.70 -8.20
CA PHE A 123 -18.79 4.82 -7.33
C PHE A 123 -18.44 6.20 -7.93
N ALA A 124 -17.65 6.22 -8.99
CA ALA A 124 -17.25 7.42 -9.70
C ALA A 124 -17.26 7.19 -11.22
N GLU A 125 -17.35 8.28 -11.99
CA GLU A 125 -17.03 8.24 -13.42
C GLU A 125 -15.54 7.83 -13.60
N PRO A 126 -15.20 7.08 -14.68
CA PRO A 126 -13.82 6.72 -14.97
C PRO A 126 -12.93 7.97 -15.05
N PRO A 127 -11.84 8.07 -14.26
CA PRO A 127 -11.01 9.28 -14.19
C PRO A 127 -10.01 9.38 -15.37
N VAL A 128 -10.51 9.14 -16.59
CA VAL A 128 -9.74 9.12 -17.84
C VAL A 128 -9.84 10.44 -18.60
N GLY A 129 -8.90 10.67 -19.52
CA GLY A 129 -8.89 11.83 -20.42
C GLY A 129 -8.96 13.15 -19.64
N PRO A 130 -10.00 14.00 -19.83
CA PRO A 130 -10.11 15.28 -19.14
C PRO A 130 -10.28 15.17 -17.62
N LEU A 131 -10.69 14.00 -17.10
CA LEU A 131 -10.83 13.74 -15.66
C LEU A 131 -9.51 13.29 -15.01
N ARG A 132 -8.48 12.97 -15.79
CA ARG A 132 -7.17 12.59 -15.26
C ARG A 132 -6.60 13.74 -14.40
N PHE A 133 -6.05 13.38 -13.24
CA PHE A 133 -5.54 14.27 -12.18
C PHE A 133 -6.58 15.12 -11.44
N ARG A 134 -7.84 15.15 -11.89
CA ARG A 134 -8.91 15.91 -11.23
C ARG A 134 -9.54 15.10 -10.10
N ASN A 135 -10.24 15.80 -9.22
CA ASN A 135 -11.12 15.19 -8.23
C ASN A 135 -12.15 14.28 -8.94
N PRO A 136 -12.51 13.13 -8.33
CA PRO A 136 -13.46 12.21 -8.92
C PRO A 136 -14.85 12.84 -9.02
N VAL A 137 -15.59 12.41 -10.03
CA VAL A 137 -16.97 12.81 -10.26
C VAL A 137 -17.86 11.62 -9.89
N PRO A 138 -18.94 11.79 -9.11
CA PRO A 138 -19.90 10.72 -8.85
C PRO A 138 -20.38 10.07 -10.15
N VAL A 139 -20.51 8.75 -10.14
CA VAL A 139 -21.00 8.00 -11.31
C VAL A 139 -22.41 8.44 -11.69
N LYS A 140 -22.68 8.56 -12.99
CA LYS A 140 -24.01 8.84 -13.51
C LYS A 140 -24.99 7.73 -13.17
N PRO A 141 -26.26 8.06 -12.87
CA PRO A 141 -27.27 7.04 -12.66
C PRO A 141 -27.48 6.15 -13.89
N TRP A 142 -27.77 4.88 -13.66
CA TRP A 142 -28.13 3.87 -14.65
C TRP A 142 -29.47 3.21 -14.30
N SER A 143 -30.16 2.68 -15.32
CA SER A 143 -31.46 2.00 -15.14
C SER A 143 -31.37 0.48 -15.23
N SER A 144 -30.38 -0.06 -15.95
CA SER A 144 -30.18 -1.50 -16.11
C SER A 144 -29.41 -2.08 -14.92
N VAL A 145 -29.75 -3.30 -14.50
CA VAL A 145 -29.03 -4.00 -13.42
C VAL A 145 -27.54 -4.15 -13.74
N TYR A 146 -26.68 -3.57 -12.90
CA TYR A 146 -25.23 -3.67 -13.03
C TYR A 146 -24.71 -4.94 -12.34
N GLN A 147 -23.87 -5.71 -13.03
CA GLN A 147 -23.33 -6.98 -12.54
C GLN A 147 -22.11 -6.79 -11.63
N ALA A 148 -22.34 -6.66 -10.31
CA ALA A 148 -21.30 -6.49 -9.30
C ALA A 148 -20.77 -7.87 -8.80
N THR A 149 -20.24 -8.68 -9.72
CA THR A 149 -19.81 -10.06 -9.43
C THR A 149 -18.32 -10.32 -9.66
N LYS A 150 -17.58 -9.35 -10.22
CA LYS A 150 -16.13 -9.43 -10.49
C LYS A 150 -15.36 -8.43 -9.64
N LYS A 151 -14.27 -8.87 -8.99
CA LYS A 151 -13.39 -7.96 -8.24
C LYS A 151 -12.79 -6.92 -9.19
N PRO A 152 -12.66 -5.65 -8.77
CA PRO A 152 -12.11 -4.62 -9.63
C PRO A 152 -10.61 -4.84 -9.85
N PHE A 153 -10.14 -4.48 -11.04
CA PHE A 153 -8.71 -4.44 -11.31
C PHE A 153 -8.04 -3.31 -10.51
N PRO A 154 -6.72 -3.40 -10.26
CA PRO A 154 -5.97 -2.32 -9.63
C PRO A 154 -6.04 -1.03 -10.45
N CYS A 155 -5.96 0.11 -9.76
CA CYS A 155 -5.66 1.37 -10.44
C CYS A 155 -4.30 1.29 -11.14
N LEU A 156 -4.13 2.05 -12.22
CA LEU A 156 -2.92 2.06 -13.02
C LEU A 156 -1.66 2.26 -12.15
N GLN A 157 -0.83 1.23 -12.09
CA GLN A 157 0.35 1.12 -11.24
C GLN A 157 1.34 0.12 -11.85
N THR A 158 2.56 0.06 -11.32
CA THR A 158 3.54 -0.96 -11.72
C THR A 158 3.41 -2.23 -10.90
N ASP A 159 4.06 -3.29 -11.38
CA ASP A 159 4.10 -4.56 -10.68
C ASP A 159 4.56 -4.39 -9.23
N PHE A 160 3.86 -5.08 -8.34
CA PHE A 160 4.15 -5.03 -6.92
C PHE A 160 5.12 -6.15 -6.58
N TYR A 161 6.34 -5.76 -6.24
CA TYR A 161 7.39 -6.67 -5.80
C TYR A 161 7.26 -6.91 -4.31
N ILE A 162 6.86 -8.12 -3.91
CA ILE A 162 6.85 -8.51 -2.50
C ILE A 162 8.28 -8.84 -2.10
N ASN A 163 8.87 -9.87 -2.69
CA ASN A 163 10.27 -10.25 -2.49
C ASN A 163 10.89 -10.71 -3.83
N SER A 164 12.09 -11.27 -3.81
CA SER A 164 12.76 -11.69 -5.06
C SER A 164 12.00 -12.78 -5.83
N ASN A 165 11.12 -13.52 -5.16
CA ASN A 165 10.45 -14.71 -5.70
C ASN A 165 8.97 -14.47 -5.98
N VAL A 166 8.36 -13.44 -5.37
CA VAL A 166 6.93 -13.16 -5.48
C VAL A 166 6.71 -11.75 -5.99
N THR A 167 6.16 -11.65 -7.20
CA THR A 167 5.73 -10.41 -7.84
C THR A 167 4.26 -10.53 -8.20
N ILE A 168 3.48 -9.49 -7.89
CA ILE A 168 2.09 -9.40 -8.33
C ILE A 168 2.05 -8.62 -9.62
N PRO A 169 1.69 -9.28 -10.74
CA PRO A 169 1.58 -8.61 -12.02
C PRO A 169 0.38 -7.67 -11.99
N THR A 170 0.57 -6.50 -12.56
CA THR A 170 -0.44 -5.43 -12.66
C THR A 170 -0.77 -5.11 -14.12
N ALA A 171 -0.56 -6.07 -15.02
CA ALA A 171 -0.79 -5.93 -16.45
C ALA A 171 -2.23 -5.54 -16.81
N ASN A 172 -3.20 -5.93 -15.97
CA ASN A 172 -4.63 -5.59 -16.07
C ASN A 172 -5.01 -4.29 -15.35
N SER A 173 -4.05 -3.56 -14.77
CA SER A 173 -4.34 -2.28 -14.13
C SER A 173 -4.82 -1.25 -15.14
N SER A 174 -5.71 -0.36 -14.69
CA SER A 174 -6.43 0.59 -15.55
C SER A 174 -6.61 1.93 -14.84
N GLU A 175 -6.74 3.02 -15.61
CA GLU A 175 -7.20 4.30 -15.06
C GLU A 175 -8.70 4.25 -14.68
N ASP A 176 -9.49 3.45 -15.39
CA ASP A 176 -10.85 3.11 -14.98
C ASP A 176 -10.81 2.07 -13.85
N CYS A 177 -10.70 2.56 -12.61
CA CYS A 177 -10.47 1.72 -11.43
C CYS A 177 -11.27 2.12 -10.18
N LEU A 178 -12.14 3.13 -10.28
CA LEU A 178 -12.90 3.69 -9.14
C LEU A 178 -14.16 2.87 -8.84
N TYR A 179 -13.91 1.66 -8.34
CA TYR A 179 -14.90 0.68 -7.96
C TYR A 179 -14.77 0.33 -6.48
N LEU A 180 -15.86 -0.12 -5.86
CA LEU A 180 -15.90 -0.61 -4.48
C LEU A 180 -16.54 -1.99 -4.38
N ASN A 181 -16.32 -2.63 -3.25
CA ASN A 181 -16.79 -3.96 -2.91
C ASN A 181 -17.58 -3.89 -1.60
N VAL A 182 -18.65 -4.67 -1.49
CA VAL A 182 -19.47 -4.80 -0.29
C VAL A 182 -19.67 -6.28 0.04
N TRP A 183 -19.41 -6.66 1.29
CA TRP A 183 -19.77 -7.96 1.86
C TRP A 183 -20.72 -7.75 3.03
N THR A 184 -21.81 -8.51 3.07
CA THR A 184 -22.84 -8.37 4.10
C THR A 184 -23.41 -9.72 4.53
N PRO A 185 -23.66 -9.94 5.85
CA PRO A 185 -24.38 -11.10 6.36
C PRO A 185 -25.90 -10.87 6.39
N SER A 186 -26.38 -9.68 6.02
CA SER A 186 -27.76 -9.22 6.25
C SER A 186 -28.74 -9.67 5.15
N ARG A 187 -29.13 -10.95 5.18
CA ARG A 187 -30.09 -11.57 4.24
C ARG A 187 -31.39 -10.78 4.09
N GLU A 188 -31.97 -10.35 5.20
CA GLU A 188 -33.26 -9.66 5.23
C GLU A 188 -33.17 -8.34 4.48
N CYS A 189 -32.06 -7.61 4.64
CA CYS A 189 -31.84 -6.32 3.99
C CYS A 189 -31.64 -6.47 2.48
N VAL A 190 -30.78 -7.40 2.05
CA VAL A 190 -30.52 -7.61 0.61
C VAL A 190 -31.73 -8.18 -0.14
N LEU A 191 -32.65 -8.85 0.56
CA LEU A 191 -33.91 -9.34 0.00
C LEU A 191 -35.08 -8.35 0.18
N GLY A 192 -34.83 -7.13 0.64
CA GLY A 192 -35.85 -6.07 0.77
C GLY A 192 -36.93 -6.38 1.81
N LYS A 193 -36.63 -7.15 2.85
CA LYS A 193 -37.59 -7.52 3.90
C LYS A 193 -37.67 -6.46 5.00
N PHE A 194 -38.88 -6.24 5.53
CA PHE A 194 -39.14 -5.29 6.61
C PHE A 194 -38.39 -5.57 7.92
N SER A 195 -37.95 -6.81 8.16
CA SER A 195 -37.21 -7.22 9.36
C SER A 195 -35.71 -6.89 9.31
N CYS A 196 -35.27 -6.06 8.37
CA CYS A 196 -33.88 -5.63 8.23
C CYS A 196 -33.39 -4.85 9.46
N VAL A 197 -32.31 -5.30 10.08
CA VAL A 197 -31.62 -4.61 11.18
C VAL A 197 -30.24 -4.14 10.69
N PRO A 198 -29.96 -2.82 10.67
CA PRO A 198 -28.65 -2.29 10.29
C PRO A 198 -27.52 -2.79 11.19
N LYS A 199 -26.37 -3.10 10.60
CA LYS A 199 -25.15 -3.55 11.30
C LYS A 199 -24.03 -2.51 11.18
N THR A 200 -23.10 -2.52 12.12
CA THR A 200 -21.85 -1.74 12.05
C THR A 200 -21.15 -1.94 10.70
N VAL A 201 -20.65 -0.84 10.14
CA VAL A 201 -19.97 -0.81 8.84
C VAL A 201 -18.47 -0.63 9.02
N ILE A 202 -17.69 -1.46 8.36
CA ILE A 202 -16.25 -1.32 8.20
C ILE A 202 -15.98 -0.75 6.81
N VAL A 203 -15.21 0.33 6.71
CA VAL A 203 -14.65 0.82 5.43
C VAL A 203 -13.15 0.59 5.48
N TYR A 204 -12.67 -0.36 4.66
CA TYR A 204 -11.27 -0.74 4.61
C TYR A 204 -10.51 0.04 3.53
N ILE A 205 -9.42 0.71 3.93
CA ILE A 205 -8.52 1.47 3.05
C ILE A 205 -7.18 0.77 2.96
N TYR A 206 -6.85 0.28 1.76
CA TYR A 206 -5.61 -0.44 1.52
C TYR A 206 -4.37 0.47 1.58
N GLY A 207 -3.24 -0.12 1.94
CA GLY A 207 -1.93 0.51 1.92
C GLY A 207 -1.16 0.31 0.61
N GLY A 208 0.10 0.75 0.58
CA GLY A 208 0.96 0.58 -0.59
C GLY A 208 1.75 1.83 -0.97
N THR A 209 2.24 2.57 0.04
CA THR A 209 3.06 3.79 -0.13
C THR A 209 2.45 4.85 -1.03
N PHE A 210 1.11 4.90 -1.11
CA PHE A 210 0.34 5.72 -2.06
C PHE A 210 0.70 5.50 -3.54
N SER A 211 1.42 4.42 -3.88
CA SER A 211 1.98 4.17 -5.21
C SER A 211 1.44 2.88 -5.86
N PHE A 212 0.93 1.96 -5.06
CA PHE A 212 0.35 0.69 -5.49
C PHE A 212 -0.74 0.24 -4.49
N GLY A 213 -1.46 -0.83 -4.82
CA GLY A 213 -2.51 -1.41 -3.99
C GLY A 213 -3.79 -1.68 -4.78
N SER A 214 -4.62 -2.59 -4.27
CA SER A 214 -5.94 -2.88 -4.83
C SER A 214 -6.86 -3.51 -3.79
N SER A 215 -8.11 -3.04 -3.73
CA SER A 215 -9.19 -3.70 -2.99
C SER A 215 -9.64 -5.02 -3.62
N GLY A 216 -9.22 -5.30 -4.84
CA GLY A 216 -9.50 -6.54 -5.55
C GLY A 216 -8.53 -7.68 -5.23
N TRP A 217 -7.49 -7.47 -4.42
CA TRP A 217 -6.55 -8.53 -4.05
C TRP A 217 -7.17 -9.54 -3.07
N ASP A 218 -6.79 -10.81 -3.20
CA ASP A 218 -7.45 -11.91 -2.48
C ASP A 218 -7.23 -11.90 -0.97
N TRP A 219 -6.10 -11.36 -0.49
CA TRP A 219 -5.87 -11.20 0.94
C TRP A 219 -6.72 -10.10 1.59
N TYR A 220 -7.43 -9.29 0.80
CA TYR A 220 -8.43 -8.33 1.29
C TYR A 220 -9.87 -8.84 1.10
N ASP A 221 -10.06 -10.14 0.81
CA ASP A 221 -11.39 -10.71 0.70
C ASP A 221 -12.13 -10.69 2.05
N GLY A 222 -13.20 -9.89 2.13
CA GLY A 222 -13.90 -9.63 3.38
C GLY A 222 -14.78 -10.78 3.91
N LYS A 223 -14.88 -11.92 3.23
CA LYS A 223 -15.83 -12.99 3.60
C LYS A 223 -15.63 -13.53 5.03
N GLU A 224 -14.41 -13.94 5.38
CA GLU A 224 -14.14 -14.52 6.71
C GLU A 224 -14.29 -13.48 7.82
N PHE A 225 -13.81 -12.27 7.58
CA PHE A 225 -13.95 -11.14 8.49
C PHE A 225 -15.43 -10.78 8.74
N VAL A 226 -16.25 -10.69 7.69
CA VAL A 226 -17.69 -10.40 7.80
C VAL A 226 -18.47 -11.53 8.45
N ALA A 227 -18.23 -12.78 8.06
CA ALA A 227 -18.96 -13.93 8.63
C ALA A 227 -18.74 -14.06 10.14
N ARG A 228 -17.50 -13.91 10.59
CA ARG A 228 -17.12 -14.06 12.00
C ARG A 228 -17.42 -12.81 12.82
N GLY A 229 -17.23 -11.65 12.21
CA GLY A 229 -17.47 -10.35 12.82
C GLY A 229 -18.93 -9.95 12.92
N ASP A 230 -19.82 -10.49 12.08
CA ASP A 230 -21.21 -10.05 11.95
C ASP A 230 -21.31 -8.53 11.74
N VAL A 231 -20.58 -8.03 10.74
CA VAL A 231 -20.50 -6.62 10.32
C VAL A 231 -20.69 -6.51 8.80
N VAL A 232 -21.00 -5.32 8.28
CA VAL A 232 -20.91 -5.05 6.84
C VAL A 232 -19.52 -4.50 6.54
N MET A 233 -18.86 -4.97 5.49
CA MET A 233 -17.54 -4.48 5.09
C MET A 233 -17.61 -3.89 3.69
N VAL A 234 -16.97 -2.73 3.51
CA VAL A 234 -16.76 -2.04 2.26
C VAL A 234 -15.27 -1.87 2.03
N SER A 235 -14.78 -2.13 0.82
CA SER A 235 -13.42 -1.78 0.37
C SER A 235 -13.48 -1.11 -0.99
N MET A 236 -12.46 -0.35 -1.38
CA MET A 236 -12.49 0.50 -2.59
C MET A 236 -11.14 0.65 -3.31
N ASN A 237 -11.25 0.86 -4.62
CA ASN A 237 -10.41 1.65 -5.52
C ASN A 237 -10.13 3.08 -5.00
N TYR A 238 -8.86 3.48 -4.83
CA TYR A 238 -8.46 4.89 -4.96
C TYR A 238 -7.24 5.02 -5.89
N ARG A 239 -7.10 6.13 -6.61
CA ARG A 239 -5.95 6.33 -7.50
C ARG A 239 -4.65 6.46 -6.70
N VAL A 240 -3.59 5.88 -7.24
CA VAL A 240 -2.24 5.84 -6.64
C VAL A 240 -1.20 6.48 -7.57
N GLY A 241 0.00 6.70 -7.04
CA GLY A 241 1.16 7.22 -7.75
C GLY A 241 0.87 8.58 -8.41
N PRO A 242 1.40 8.84 -9.60
CA PRO A 242 1.09 10.08 -10.33
C PRO A 242 -0.39 10.18 -10.72
N MET A 243 -1.16 9.09 -10.77
CA MET A 243 -2.58 9.17 -11.13
C MET A 243 -3.44 9.74 -9.98
N GLY A 244 -3.02 9.50 -8.73
CA GLY A 244 -3.74 9.94 -7.53
C GLY A 244 -3.16 11.17 -6.84
N PHE A 245 -1.86 11.41 -6.96
CA PHE A 245 -1.15 12.40 -6.14
C PHE A 245 -0.28 13.36 -6.95
N PHE A 246 -0.68 13.63 -8.20
CA PHE A 246 -0.06 14.63 -9.06
C PHE A 246 -0.50 16.03 -8.67
N HIS A 247 0.47 16.85 -8.25
CA HIS A 247 0.26 18.20 -7.75
C HIS A 247 0.94 19.21 -8.67
N SER A 248 0.15 20.02 -9.39
CA SER A 248 0.71 21.08 -10.26
C SER A 248 0.80 22.45 -9.58
N GLY A 249 0.27 22.60 -8.36
CA GLY A 249 0.09 23.89 -7.70
C GLY A 249 -1.26 24.55 -7.97
N THR A 250 -2.23 23.83 -8.57
CA THR A 250 -3.62 24.31 -8.79
C THR A 250 -4.66 23.43 -8.13
N THR A 251 -5.86 23.99 -7.96
CA THR A 251 -7.05 23.26 -7.53
C THR A 251 -7.51 22.19 -8.54
N HIS A 252 -7.19 22.33 -9.83
CA HIS A 252 -7.55 21.34 -10.86
C HIS A 252 -6.67 20.09 -10.90
N SER A 253 -5.56 20.11 -10.17
CA SER A 253 -4.68 18.96 -9.92
C SER A 253 -4.02 19.20 -8.58
N SER A 254 -4.86 19.13 -7.54
CA SER A 254 -4.53 19.53 -6.17
C SER A 254 -3.49 18.64 -5.52
N GLY A 255 -3.14 17.48 -6.10
CA GLY A 255 -2.24 16.52 -5.46
C GLY A 255 -2.93 15.52 -4.53
N ASN A 256 -4.25 15.64 -4.35
CA ASN A 256 -5.02 14.81 -3.41
C ASN A 256 -6.18 14.06 -4.10
N ALA A 257 -6.11 13.84 -5.41
CA ALA A 257 -7.16 13.14 -6.15
C ALA A 257 -7.48 11.75 -5.57
N GLY A 258 -6.46 11.01 -5.12
CA GLY A 258 -6.63 9.74 -4.42
C GLY A 258 -7.36 9.86 -3.07
N LEU A 259 -7.14 10.94 -2.30
CA LEU A 259 -7.92 11.19 -1.07
C LEU A 259 -9.37 11.60 -1.38
N HIS A 260 -9.60 12.34 -2.47
CA HIS A 260 -10.95 12.64 -2.90
C HIS A 260 -11.69 11.40 -3.41
N ASP A 261 -10.99 10.40 -3.98
CA ASP A 261 -11.57 9.08 -4.32
C ASP A 261 -12.09 8.38 -3.07
N GLN A 262 -11.27 8.33 -2.02
CA GLN A 262 -11.65 7.76 -0.72
C GLN A 262 -12.82 8.54 -0.08
N LEU A 263 -12.79 9.87 -0.15
CA LEU A 263 -13.89 10.74 0.32
C LEU A 263 -15.20 10.46 -0.42
N LEU A 264 -15.16 10.31 -1.74
CA LEU A 264 -16.35 10.02 -2.54
C LEU A 264 -16.89 8.63 -2.23
N ALA A 265 -16.03 7.62 -2.04
CA ALA A 265 -16.44 6.30 -1.59
C ALA A 265 -17.10 6.33 -0.20
N MET A 266 -16.56 7.10 0.76
CA MET A 266 -17.21 7.26 2.07
C MET A 266 -18.57 7.97 1.98
N LYS A 267 -18.73 8.95 1.08
CA LYS A 267 -20.03 9.57 0.80
C LYS A 267 -20.99 8.56 0.16
N TRP A 268 -20.51 7.70 -0.73
CA TRP A 268 -21.30 6.60 -1.29
C TRP A 268 -21.77 5.65 -0.18
N VAL A 269 -20.90 5.28 0.77
CA VAL A 269 -21.28 4.44 1.92
C VAL A 269 -22.39 5.11 2.71
N LYS A 270 -22.23 6.39 3.07
CA LYS A 270 -23.25 7.16 3.82
C LYS A 270 -24.63 7.13 3.14
N GLN A 271 -24.64 7.17 1.81
CA GLN A 271 -25.86 7.28 1.01
C GLN A 271 -26.52 5.93 0.72
N ASN A 272 -25.74 4.84 0.62
CA ASN A 272 -26.23 3.58 0.04
C ASN A 272 -26.18 2.38 1.00
N ILE A 273 -25.30 2.40 2.02
CA ILE A 273 -24.98 1.18 2.77
C ILE A 273 -26.16 0.59 3.55
N ARG A 274 -27.17 1.42 3.84
CA ARG A 274 -28.43 0.98 4.46
C ARG A 274 -29.13 -0.13 3.67
N ASN A 275 -29.10 -0.05 2.35
CA ASN A 275 -29.74 -1.05 1.48
C ASN A 275 -28.96 -2.38 1.47
N PHE A 276 -27.69 -2.37 1.88
CA PHE A 276 -26.87 -3.57 2.08
C PHE A 276 -26.92 -4.08 3.53
N GLY A 277 -27.75 -3.45 4.38
CA GLY A 277 -27.91 -3.80 5.79
C GLY A 277 -26.86 -3.22 6.72
N GLY A 278 -26.13 -2.19 6.29
CA GLY A 278 -25.19 -1.43 7.12
C GLY A 278 -25.83 -0.19 7.74
N ASP A 279 -25.34 0.23 8.90
CA ASP A 279 -25.72 1.49 9.54
C ASP A 279 -24.80 2.64 9.06
N PRO A 280 -25.31 3.64 8.31
CA PRO A 280 -24.51 4.77 7.85
C PRO A 280 -24.04 5.69 8.99
N ASP A 281 -24.55 5.54 10.22
CA ASP A 281 -24.15 6.32 11.41
C ASP A 281 -23.18 5.55 12.33
N ASP A 282 -22.92 4.27 12.06
CA ASP A 282 -21.97 3.42 12.80
C ASP A 282 -20.87 2.87 11.87
N VAL A 283 -20.11 3.80 11.28
CA VAL A 283 -19.01 3.51 10.36
C VAL A 283 -17.67 3.58 11.07
N THR A 284 -16.84 2.55 10.91
CA THR A 284 -15.45 2.50 11.37
C THR A 284 -14.51 2.41 10.17
N LEU A 285 -13.54 3.33 10.09
CA LEU A 285 -12.48 3.21 9.09
C LEU A 285 -11.40 2.26 9.60
N VAL A 286 -10.94 1.36 8.74
CA VAL A 286 -9.84 0.44 9.02
C VAL A 286 -8.84 0.55 7.88
N GLY A 287 -7.55 0.65 8.17
CA GLY A 287 -6.58 0.77 7.11
C GLY A 287 -5.18 0.46 7.58
N GLN A 288 -4.36 0.03 6.63
CA GLN A 288 -2.98 -0.38 6.87
C GLN A 288 -2.00 0.50 6.11
N SER A 289 -0.85 0.84 6.69
CA SER A 289 0.21 1.61 6.04
C SER A 289 -0.31 2.96 5.51
N ALA A 290 -0.15 3.24 4.21
CA ALA A 290 -0.73 4.40 3.53
C ALA A 290 -2.26 4.54 3.73
N GLY A 291 -2.99 3.43 3.90
CA GLY A 291 -4.40 3.45 4.27
C GLY A 291 -4.64 3.97 5.69
N ALA A 292 -3.81 3.57 6.66
CA ALA A 292 -3.83 4.12 8.03
C ALA A 292 -3.47 5.62 8.03
N ILE A 293 -2.46 6.01 7.24
CA ILE A 293 -2.11 7.43 7.05
C ILE A 293 -3.31 8.19 6.48
N SER A 294 -3.99 7.65 5.46
CA SER A 294 -5.19 8.25 4.86
C SER A 294 -6.31 8.46 5.87
N ILE A 295 -6.52 7.50 6.79
CA ILE A 295 -7.48 7.64 7.89
C ILE A 295 -7.13 8.83 8.78
N GLY A 296 -5.85 8.99 9.13
CA GLY A 296 -5.37 10.15 9.88
C GLY A 296 -5.60 11.47 9.15
N LEU A 297 -5.45 11.49 7.82
CA LEU A 297 -5.74 12.65 6.99
C LEU A 297 -7.25 12.95 6.93
N HIS A 298 -8.10 11.94 6.83
CA HIS A 298 -9.55 12.11 6.93
C HIS A 298 -10.01 12.54 8.33
N LEU A 299 -9.26 12.23 9.38
CA LEU A 299 -9.53 12.67 10.75
C LEU A 299 -9.39 14.19 10.91
N VAL A 300 -8.43 14.81 10.22
CA VAL A 300 -8.25 16.29 10.20
C VAL A 300 -9.06 16.98 9.11
N SER A 301 -9.52 16.24 8.10
CA SER A 301 -10.20 16.81 6.94
C SER A 301 -11.60 17.36 7.28
N PRO A 302 -11.91 18.64 7.03
CA PRO A 302 -13.26 19.17 7.27
C PRO A 302 -14.32 18.49 6.39
N LEU A 303 -13.94 18.01 5.20
CA LEU A 303 -14.86 17.37 4.25
C LEU A 303 -15.30 15.96 4.67
N SER A 304 -14.52 15.30 5.53
CA SER A 304 -14.83 13.96 6.04
C SER A 304 -15.67 13.97 7.32
N LYS A 305 -16.04 15.15 7.82
CA LYS A 305 -16.81 15.30 9.06
C LYS A 305 -18.14 14.54 8.99
N GLY A 306 -18.40 13.69 9.98
CA GLY A 306 -19.66 12.95 10.11
C GLY A 306 -19.80 11.74 9.18
N LEU A 307 -18.74 11.35 8.46
CA LEU A 307 -18.73 10.15 7.61
C LEU A 307 -18.31 8.87 8.35
N PHE A 308 -17.66 9.01 9.51
CA PHE A 308 -17.24 7.88 10.34
C PHE A 308 -17.24 8.25 11.82
N LYS A 309 -17.22 7.23 12.67
CA LYS A 309 -17.33 7.32 14.12
C LYS A 309 -16.09 6.80 14.86
N ARG A 310 -15.41 5.79 14.30
CA ARG A 310 -14.23 5.15 14.89
C ARG A 310 -13.16 4.89 13.83
N ILE A 311 -11.93 4.68 14.30
CA ILE A 311 -10.78 4.46 13.43
C ILE A 311 -9.90 3.33 13.97
N ILE A 312 -9.44 2.47 13.05
CA ILE A 312 -8.41 1.45 13.29
C ILE A 312 -7.25 1.71 12.34
N MET A 313 -6.07 1.92 12.89
CA MET A 313 -4.87 2.33 12.15
C MET A 313 -3.76 1.30 12.33
N GLU A 314 -3.54 0.50 11.30
CA GLU A 314 -2.57 -0.59 11.29
C GLU A 314 -1.25 -0.09 10.71
N SER A 315 -0.22 0.03 11.52
CA SER A 315 1.14 0.29 11.05
C SER A 315 1.24 1.58 10.20
N GLY A 316 0.66 2.69 10.66
CA GLY A 316 0.74 4.00 10.00
C GLY A 316 -0.04 5.11 10.73
N SER A 317 0.36 6.37 10.53
CA SER A 317 -0.26 7.53 11.20
C SER A 317 -0.05 8.83 10.41
N PRO A 318 -0.86 9.89 10.65
CA PRO A 318 -0.68 11.18 9.96
C PRO A 318 0.61 11.92 10.38
N TYR A 319 1.38 11.37 11.31
CA TYR A 319 2.67 11.91 11.74
C TYR A 319 3.84 11.37 10.91
N PHE A 320 3.62 10.37 10.06
CA PHE A 320 4.63 9.98 9.08
C PHE A 320 4.78 11.10 8.04
N ARG A 321 6.00 11.60 7.88
CA ARG A 321 6.29 12.69 6.94
C ARG A 321 7.60 12.41 6.23
N ILE A 322 7.57 12.65 4.91
CA ILE A 322 8.75 12.76 4.07
C ILE A 322 8.85 14.21 3.57
N ALA A 323 9.85 14.52 2.73
CA ALA A 323 9.98 15.85 2.15
C ALA A 323 8.65 16.38 1.57
N ASP A 324 8.38 17.67 1.83
CA ASP A 324 7.09 18.32 1.56
C ASP A 324 6.71 18.28 0.07
N ASN A 325 5.82 17.36 -0.28
CA ASN A 325 5.37 17.18 -1.66
C ASN A 325 4.54 18.37 -2.18
N THR A 326 4.04 19.23 -1.28
CA THR A 326 3.33 20.48 -1.63
C THR A 326 4.26 21.43 -2.39
N ARG A 327 5.50 21.57 -1.93
CA ARG A 327 6.49 22.46 -2.56
C ARG A 327 7.13 21.85 -3.80
N GLU A 328 7.33 20.53 -3.79
CA GLU A 328 8.05 19.86 -4.87
C GLU A 328 7.18 19.40 -6.03
N GLY A 329 5.87 19.25 -5.79
CA GLY A 329 4.90 18.82 -6.78
C GLY A 329 5.03 19.54 -8.12
N PRO A 330 4.95 20.89 -8.16
CA PRO A 330 4.99 21.63 -9.43
C PRO A 330 6.28 21.39 -10.22
N HIS A 331 7.43 21.31 -9.54
CA HIS A 331 8.71 20.99 -10.20
C HIS A 331 8.79 19.55 -10.70
N LYS A 332 8.17 18.59 -10.00
CA LYS A 332 8.03 17.20 -10.50
C LYS A 332 7.17 17.17 -11.77
N VAL A 333 6.08 17.93 -11.79
CA VAL A 333 5.23 18.07 -12.99
C VAL A 333 6.03 18.63 -14.16
N GLU A 334 6.80 19.70 -13.94
CA GLU A 334 7.64 20.29 -15.00
C GLU A 334 8.67 19.28 -15.55
N LYS A 335 9.36 18.56 -14.65
CA LYS A 335 10.37 17.55 -15.05
C LYS A 335 9.75 16.44 -15.89
N LEU A 336 8.55 15.98 -15.51
CA LEU A 336 7.80 14.97 -16.25
C LEU A 336 7.31 15.53 -17.60
N ALA A 337 6.80 16.77 -17.62
CA ALA A 337 6.36 17.44 -18.85
C ALA A 337 7.51 17.57 -19.86
N ARG A 338 8.71 17.95 -19.42
CA ARG A 338 9.89 18.03 -20.32
C ARG A 338 10.25 16.67 -20.90
N ALA A 339 10.27 15.63 -20.08
CA ALA A 339 10.64 14.28 -20.52
C ALA A 339 9.63 13.67 -21.50
N LEU A 340 8.35 14.02 -21.36
CA LEU A 340 7.26 13.60 -22.24
C LEU A 340 6.97 14.60 -23.38
N GLN A 341 7.88 15.57 -23.60
CA GLN A 341 7.78 16.56 -24.67
C GLN A 341 6.52 17.45 -24.59
N CYS A 342 5.94 17.57 -23.39
CA CYS A 342 4.84 18.48 -23.06
C CYS A 342 5.31 19.88 -22.62
N ALA A 343 6.63 20.09 -22.51
CA ALA A 343 7.22 21.38 -22.16
C ALA A 343 8.50 21.62 -22.95
N ARG A 344 8.58 22.77 -23.64
CA ARG A 344 9.81 23.25 -24.27
C ARG A 344 10.76 23.88 -23.25
N ASN A 345 12.03 24.07 -23.61
CA ASN A 345 13.06 24.63 -22.72
C ASN A 345 12.73 26.03 -22.17
N ASP A 346 11.96 26.83 -22.91
CA ASP A 346 11.51 28.18 -22.54
C ASP A 346 10.26 28.20 -21.65
N MET A 347 9.57 27.06 -21.49
CA MET A 347 8.36 26.95 -20.67
C MET A 347 8.71 26.55 -19.24
N THR A 348 8.02 27.12 -18.24
CA THR A 348 8.09 26.70 -16.83
C THR A 348 6.70 26.42 -16.27
N ILE A 349 6.61 25.69 -15.16
CA ILE A 349 5.31 25.42 -14.51
C ILE A 349 4.61 26.73 -14.10
N GLU A 350 5.34 27.76 -13.69
CA GLU A 350 4.76 29.05 -13.29
C GLU A 350 4.11 29.80 -14.46
N SER A 351 4.62 29.61 -15.68
CA SER A 351 4.19 30.36 -16.87
C SER A 351 3.23 29.59 -17.77
N HIS A 352 3.35 28.26 -17.85
CA HIS A 352 2.64 27.43 -18.84
C HIS A 352 2.00 26.17 -18.24
N MET A 353 1.73 26.13 -16.93
CA MET A 353 1.16 24.96 -16.26
C MET A 353 -0.09 24.40 -16.92
N ALA A 354 -1.04 25.24 -17.33
CA ALA A 354 -2.27 24.76 -17.98
C ALA A 354 -1.95 23.96 -19.26
N GLU A 355 -1.06 24.49 -20.10
CA GLU A 355 -0.61 23.82 -21.33
C GLU A 355 0.12 22.50 -21.02
N MET A 356 1.04 22.51 -20.05
CA MET A 356 1.76 21.29 -19.63
C MET A 356 0.81 20.21 -19.11
N VAL A 357 -0.13 20.57 -18.24
CA VAL A 357 -1.09 19.63 -17.65
C VAL A 357 -2.06 19.10 -18.70
N GLU A 358 -2.58 19.94 -19.58
CA GLU A 358 -3.46 19.48 -20.67
C GLU A 358 -2.72 18.56 -21.67
N CYS A 359 -1.43 18.80 -21.93
CA CYS A 359 -0.62 17.87 -22.71
C CYS A 359 -0.43 16.54 -21.98
N LEU A 360 -0.05 16.56 -20.70
CA LEU A 360 0.16 15.36 -19.89
C LEU A 360 -1.11 14.50 -19.74
N ARG A 361 -2.30 15.10 -19.78
CA ARG A 361 -3.58 14.37 -19.82
C ARG A 361 -3.78 13.55 -21.11
N LYS A 362 -3.11 13.93 -22.20
CA LYS A 362 -3.21 13.25 -23.50
C LYS A 362 -2.19 12.14 -23.69
N ILE A 363 -1.15 12.08 -22.87
CA ILE A 363 -0.14 11.01 -22.89
C ILE A 363 -0.81 9.68 -22.51
N ASP A 364 -0.35 8.57 -23.07
CA ASP A 364 -0.81 7.25 -22.61
C ASP A 364 -0.50 7.07 -21.11
N GLY A 365 -1.44 6.49 -20.36
CA GLY A 365 -1.28 6.35 -18.91
C GLY A 365 -0.06 5.50 -18.54
N LYS A 366 0.20 4.40 -19.26
CA LYS A 366 1.33 3.50 -18.99
C LYS A 366 2.64 4.18 -19.34
N GLU A 367 2.70 4.90 -20.46
CA GLU A 367 3.87 5.72 -20.82
C GLU A 367 4.18 6.76 -19.75
N LEU A 368 3.17 7.49 -19.27
CA LEU A 368 3.33 8.49 -18.21
C LEU A 368 3.86 7.87 -16.92
N LEU A 369 3.31 6.71 -16.53
CA LEU A 369 3.74 5.98 -15.35
C LEU A 369 5.19 5.48 -15.47
N ILE A 370 5.55 4.88 -16.60
CA ILE A 370 6.91 4.40 -16.88
C ILE A 370 7.88 5.57 -16.82
N MET A 371 7.58 6.67 -17.50
CA MET A 371 8.45 7.84 -17.53
C MET A 371 8.61 8.47 -16.14
N SER A 372 7.52 8.58 -15.38
CA SER A 372 7.54 9.01 -13.99
C SER A 372 8.52 8.16 -13.16
N ASN A 373 8.43 6.84 -13.27
CA ASN A 373 9.32 5.92 -12.56
C ASN A 373 10.78 6.02 -13.01
N THR A 374 11.04 6.25 -14.31
CA THR A 374 12.39 6.46 -14.83
C THR A 374 13.02 7.75 -14.27
N ILE A 375 12.24 8.82 -14.15
CA ILE A 375 12.73 10.14 -13.75
C ILE A 375 12.98 10.25 -12.24
N PHE A 376 12.07 9.66 -11.44
CA PHE A 376 12.07 9.81 -10.00
C PHE A 376 12.59 8.58 -9.27
N GLY A 377 12.72 7.45 -9.96
CA GLY A 377 13.08 6.16 -9.40
C GLY A 377 11.84 5.37 -8.98
N VAL A 378 11.85 4.08 -9.29
CA VAL A 378 10.85 3.15 -8.73
C VAL A 378 11.10 3.03 -7.23
N HIS A 379 10.01 2.99 -6.44
CA HIS A 379 10.05 2.91 -4.98
C HIS A 379 10.65 4.14 -4.26
N ALA A 380 10.84 5.25 -4.97
CA ALA A 380 11.46 6.46 -4.41
C ALA A 380 10.53 7.31 -3.52
N LEU A 381 9.35 6.80 -3.17
CA LEU A 381 8.34 7.49 -2.36
C LEU A 381 8.02 8.91 -2.91
N THR A 382 7.72 9.02 -4.21
CA THR A 382 7.70 10.31 -4.91
C THR A 382 6.38 11.06 -4.82
N PHE A 383 5.25 10.38 -4.97
CA PHE A 383 3.91 10.98 -5.05
C PHE A 383 3.13 10.65 -3.79
N PHE A 384 2.92 11.67 -2.95
CA PHE A 384 2.28 11.58 -1.64
C PHE A 384 1.22 12.66 -1.49
N PRO A 385 0.27 12.51 -0.55
CA PRO A 385 -0.67 13.58 -0.21
C PRO A 385 0.03 14.92 0.08
N VAL A 386 -0.66 16.00 -0.27
CA VAL A 386 -0.23 17.38 0.01
C VAL A 386 -1.22 18.05 0.95
N PHE A 387 -0.89 19.24 1.46
CA PHE A 387 -1.79 20.07 2.26
C PHE A 387 -1.89 21.48 1.66
N GLY A 388 -2.82 22.28 2.18
CA GLY A 388 -3.14 23.61 1.65
C GLY A 388 -4.31 23.62 0.66
N ASP A 389 -5.14 22.56 0.64
CA ASP A 389 -6.37 22.49 -0.17
C ASP A 389 -7.62 22.31 0.71
N ASP A 390 -8.79 22.10 0.11
CA ASP A 390 -10.05 22.00 0.84
C ASP A 390 -10.18 20.69 1.65
N ILE A 391 -9.56 19.61 1.19
CA ILE A 391 -9.56 18.32 1.89
C ILE A 391 -8.55 18.31 3.05
N ILE A 392 -7.35 18.88 2.88
CA ILE A 392 -6.32 19.02 3.92
C ILE A 392 -5.87 20.49 3.99
N PRO A 393 -6.55 21.34 4.78
CA PRO A 393 -6.33 22.79 4.76
C PRO A 393 -4.98 23.28 5.25
N ASP A 394 -4.31 22.51 6.12
CA ASP A 394 -3.05 22.88 6.74
C ASP A 394 -2.26 21.61 7.04
N ASP A 395 -1.03 21.77 7.53
CA ASP A 395 -0.16 20.69 7.97
C ASP A 395 -0.88 19.74 8.94
N PRO A 396 -1.09 18.46 8.58
CA PRO A 396 -1.80 17.49 9.42
C PRO A 396 -1.21 17.33 10.82
N TYR A 397 0.11 17.46 10.97
CA TYR A 397 0.75 17.42 12.28
C TYR A 397 0.29 18.60 13.15
N LEU A 398 0.34 19.81 12.59
CA LEU A 398 -0.07 21.03 13.31
C LEU A 398 -1.56 21.02 13.61
N MET A 399 -2.39 20.56 12.67
CA MET A 399 -3.84 20.42 12.88
C MET A 399 -4.14 19.49 14.06
N MET A 400 -3.45 18.35 14.16
CA MET A 400 -3.59 17.42 15.29
C MET A 400 -3.16 18.07 16.61
N GLU A 401 -1.97 18.68 16.68
CA GLU A 401 -1.47 19.32 17.90
C GLU A 401 -2.37 20.48 18.37
N GLN A 402 -3.02 21.18 17.42
CA GLN A 402 -4.00 22.24 17.69
C GLN A 402 -5.42 21.72 17.97
N LYS A 403 -5.61 20.39 18.05
CA LYS A 403 -6.91 19.74 18.28
C LYS A 403 -7.96 20.04 17.21
N LYS A 404 -7.53 20.31 15.98
CA LYS A 404 -8.38 20.55 14.80
C LYS A 404 -8.64 19.23 14.05
N PHE A 405 -9.36 18.32 14.70
CA PHE A 405 -9.74 17.02 14.13
C PHE A 405 -11.07 16.52 14.67
N HIS A 406 -11.68 15.53 14.00
CA HIS A 406 -12.93 14.91 14.44
C HIS A 406 -12.72 13.94 15.59
N LYS A 407 -13.61 13.98 16.59
CA LYS A 407 -13.56 13.00 17.67
C LYS A 407 -13.81 11.58 17.14
N ALA A 408 -12.94 10.63 17.49
CA ALA A 408 -13.08 9.22 17.18
C ALA A 408 -12.46 8.36 18.29
N ASP A 409 -12.98 7.15 18.51
CA ASP A 409 -12.27 6.13 19.28
C ASP A 409 -11.15 5.54 18.40
N LEU A 410 -9.98 5.24 18.99
CA LEU A 410 -8.79 4.77 18.27
C LEU A 410 -8.30 3.39 18.73
N LEU A 411 -8.18 2.45 17.79
CA LEU A 411 -7.34 1.26 17.91
C LEU A 411 -6.15 1.43 16.94
N ILE A 412 -4.93 1.28 17.43
CA ILE A 412 -3.72 1.53 16.65
C ILE A 412 -2.62 0.54 17.00
N GLY A 413 -1.69 0.27 16.10
CA GLY A 413 -0.57 -0.60 16.42
C GLY A 413 0.48 -0.70 15.34
N ASN A 414 1.47 -1.55 15.61
CA ASN A 414 2.61 -1.81 14.73
C ASN A 414 2.99 -3.29 14.78
N ASN A 415 3.79 -3.70 13.80
CA ASN A 415 4.49 -4.97 13.82
C ASN A 415 5.89 -4.82 14.46
N LEU A 416 6.48 -5.93 14.89
CA LEU A 416 7.79 -5.92 15.55
C LEU A 416 8.90 -5.37 14.64
N ASP A 417 8.99 -5.89 13.43
CA ASP A 417 10.07 -5.65 12.47
C ASP A 417 9.58 -4.83 11.26
N GLU A 418 8.85 -3.73 11.48
CA GLU A 418 8.27 -2.85 10.43
C GLU A 418 9.27 -2.52 9.30
N GLY A 419 10.50 -2.20 9.66
CA GLY A 419 11.50 -1.71 8.72
C GLY A 419 12.10 -2.77 7.81
N SER A 420 11.94 -4.06 8.11
CA SER A 420 12.55 -5.10 7.27
C SER A 420 11.92 -5.15 5.88
N TYR A 421 10.60 -4.93 5.78
CA TYR A 421 9.90 -4.74 4.50
C TYR A 421 10.44 -3.52 3.75
N PHE A 422 10.61 -2.38 4.42
CA PHE A 422 11.11 -1.16 3.77
C PHE A 422 12.55 -1.30 3.29
N VAL A 423 13.37 -2.08 3.99
CA VAL A 423 14.71 -2.45 3.51
C VAL A 423 14.63 -3.24 2.20
N PHE A 424 13.70 -4.20 2.08
CA PHE A 424 13.42 -4.87 0.81
C PHE A 424 12.94 -3.90 -0.28
N TYR A 425 11.97 -3.06 0.06
CA TYR A 425 11.37 -2.12 -0.86
C TYR A 425 12.40 -1.12 -1.43
N LEU A 426 13.24 -0.57 -0.56
CA LEU A 426 14.18 0.51 -0.88
C LEU A 426 15.53 -0.01 -1.39
N PHE A 427 16.03 -1.13 -0.84
CA PHE A 427 17.39 -1.60 -1.13
C PHE A 427 17.43 -2.87 -1.99
N GLY A 428 16.32 -3.60 -2.13
CA GLY A 428 16.28 -4.92 -2.80
C GLY A 428 16.61 -4.91 -4.28
N ARG A 429 16.65 -3.75 -4.93
CA ARG A 429 17.17 -3.60 -6.31
C ARG A 429 18.69 -3.54 -6.39
N ALA A 430 19.32 -3.14 -5.30
CA ALA A 430 20.76 -2.93 -5.22
C ALA A 430 21.47 -4.02 -4.42
N LEU A 431 20.77 -4.60 -3.44
CA LEU A 431 21.26 -5.64 -2.55
C LEU A 431 20.45 -6.92 -2.70
N ASP A 432 21.14 -8.06 -2.76
CA ASP A 432 20.51 -9.38 -2.71
C ASP A 432 20.15 -9.76 -1.27
N LEU A 433 18.97 -9.31 -0.84
CA LEU A 433 18.47 -9.45 0.53
C LEU A 433 18.01 -10.88 0.88
N GLU A 434 17.88 -11.76 -0.12
CA GLU A 434 17.72 -13.20 0.10
C GLU A 434 19.04 -13.81 0.61
N GLN A 435 20.16 -13.29 0.12
CA GLN A 435 21.51 -13.67 0.54
C GLN A 435 22.10 -12.70 1.57
N ALA A 436 21.31 -12.31 2.57
CA ALA A 436 21.67 -11.31 3.58
C ALA A 436 23.03 -11.54 4.29
N HIS A 437 23.50 -12.79 4.39
CA HIS A 437 24.81 -13.12 4.95
C HIS A 437 26.00 -12.61 4.11
N LYS A 438 25.79 -12.35 2.80
CA LYS A 438 26.80 -11.83 1.87
C LYS A 438 26.87 -10.30 1.85
N ILE A 439 25.85 -9.62 2.36
CA ILE A 439 25.81 -8.15 2.40
C ILE A 439 26.70 -7.67 3.54
N THR A 440 27.75 -6.94 3.22
CA THR A 440 28.69 -6.43 4.22
C THR A 440 28.05 -5.33 5.07
N LYS A 441 28.53 -5.16 6.30
CA LYS A 441 28.15 -4.01 7.15
C LYS A 441 28.38 -2.67 6.44
N TYR A 442 29.45 -2.54 5.66
CA TYR A 442 29.75 -1.34 4.90
C TYR A 442 28.66 -1.03 3.85
N GLU A 443 28.20 -2.02 3.10
CA GLU A 443 27.10 -1.85 2.15
C GLU A 443 25.82 -1.43 2.89
N VAL A 444 25.45 -2.13 3.96
CA VAL A 444 24.29 -1.75 4.78
C VAL A 444 24.37 -0.29 5.23
N ASP A 445 25.53 0.11 5.74
CA ASP A 445 25.79 1.46 6.22
C ASP A 445 25.64 2.52 5.11
N LEU A 446 26.22 2.26 3.94
CA LEU A 446 26.13 3.15 2.78
C LEU A 446 24.67 3.35 2.33
N TYR A 447 23.92 2.25 2.17
CA TYR A 447 22.55 2.31 1.66
C TYR A 447 21.59 2.94 2.67
N VAL A 448 21.68 2.60 3.96
CA VAL A 448 20.81 3.21 4.99
C VAL A 448 21.12 4.70 5.15
N SER A 449 22.40 5.07 5.11
CA SER A 449 22.81 6.48 5.19
C SER A 449 22.28 7.26 3.98
N TYR A 450 22.48 6.74 2.76
CA TYR A 450 21.98 7.39 1.54
C TYR A 450 20.46 7.55 1.56
N CYS A 451 19.74 6.48 1.89
CA CYS A 451 18.29 6.49 1.93
C CYS A 451 17.72 7.49 2.95
N LEU A 452 18.20 7.42 4.20
CA LEU A 452 17.73 8.36 5.24
C LEU A 452 18.13 9.79 4.92
N GLN A 453 19.30 10.01 4.30
CA GLN A 453 19.74 11.35 3.89
C GLN A 453 18.81 11.94 2.83
N MET A 454 18.35 11.12 1.87
CA MET A 454 17.36 11.53 0.87
C MET A 454 16.01 11.85 1.49
N LEU A 455 15.52 11.00 2.39
CA LEU A 455 14.18 11.13 2.99
C LEU A 455 14.11 12.27 4.02
N LEU A 456 15.11 12.40 4.88
CA LEU A 456 15.13 13.39 5.97
C LEU A 456 15.70 14.74 5.55
N ARG A 457 16.59 14.78 4.54
CA ARG A 457 17.36 15.98 4.15
C ARG A 457 18.12 16.64 5.30
N LYS A 458 18.48 15.86 6.32
CA LYS A 458 19.22 16.25 7.52
C LYS A 458 20.47 15.39 7.64
N ASN A 459 21.44 15.79 8.46
CA ASN A 459 22.63 14.97 8.72
C ASN A 459 22.22 13.65 9.39
N VAL A 460 22.50 12.53 8.73
CA VAL A 460 22.15 11.19 9.22
C VAL A 460 23.28 10.49 9.99
N SER A 461 24.45 11.11 10.10
CA SER A 461 25.59 10.53 10.82
C SER A 461 25.27 10.15 12.27
N PRO A 462 24.49 10.92 13.05
CA PRO A 462 24.09 10.50 14.40
C PRO A 462 23.16 9.28 14.40
N ILE A 463 22.28 9.15 13.39
CA ILE A 463 21.39 7.99 13.24
C ILE A 463 22.22 6.74 12.95
N ARG A 464 23.12 6.83 11.95
CA ARG A 464 24.07 5.76 11.64
C ARG A 464 24.83 5.33 12.90
N HIS A 465 25.40 6.29 13.62
CA HIS A 465 26.19 6.00 14.81
C HIS A 465 25.34 5.31 15.89
N TYR A 466 24.12 5.78 16.15
CA TYR A 466 23.23 5.21 17.15
C TYR A 466 22.87 3.74 16.86
N TYR A 467 22.59 3.39 15.61
CA TYR A 467 22.15 2.03 15.24
C TYR A 467 23.29 1.06 14.88
N LEU A 468 24.38 1.54 14.28
CA LEU A 468 25.39 0.68 13.63
C LEU A 468 26.79 0.70 14.28
N SER A 469 27.10 1.64 15.18
CA SER A 469 28.46 1.79 15.73
C SER A 469 28.94 0.61 16.58
N HIS A 470 28.03 -0.08 17.26
CA HIS A 470 28.32 -1.23 18.12
C HIS A 470 28.27 -2.57 17.39
N ILE A 471 28.08 -2.56 16.06
CA ILE A 471 27.97 -3.76 15.25
C ILE A 471 29.34 -4.09 14.66
N GLY A 472 29.82 -5.31 14.88
CA GLY A 472 31.10 -5.77 14.34
C GLY A 472 31.07 -5.88 12.81
N GLU A 473 32.23 -5.71 12.17
CA GLU A 473 32.35 -5.71 10.69
C GLU A 473 31.93 -7.02 10.01
N ARG A 474 31.91 -8.13 10.76
CA ARG A 474 31.47 -9.45 10.26
C ARG A 474 30.03 -9.80 10.67
N GLU A 475 29.35 -8.93 11.42
CA GLU A 475 27.98 -9.16 11.89
C GLU A 475 26.93 -8.71 10.84
N ASN A 476 27.07 -9.19 9.61
CA ASN A 476 26.31 -8.76 8.42
C ASN A 476 24.78 -8.74 8.64
N ILE A 477 24.19 -9.87 9.06
CA ILE A 477 22.74 -9.97 9.29
C ILE A 477 22.29 -9.02 10.42
N LYS A 478 23.11 -8.85 11.45
CA LYS A 478 22.80 -7.96 12.57
C LYS A 478 22.84 -6.50 12.14
N ALA A 479 23.81 -6.12 11.30
CA ALA A 479 23.86 -4.79 10.69
C ALA A 479 22.58 -4.53 9.89
N LEU A 480 22.16 -5.48 9.05
CA LEU A 480 20.93 -5.37 8.26
C LEU A 480 19.68 -5.22 9.14
N LYS A 481 19.55 -6.02 10.19
CA LYS A 481 18.46 -5.90 11.18
C LYS A 481 18.45 -4.54 11.89
N LYS A 482 19.62 -4.00 12.25
CA LYS A 482 19.71 -2.67 12.86
C LYS A 482 19.41 -1.53 11.89
N ALA A 483 19.76 -1.68 10.62
CA ALA A 483 19.33 -0.74 9.59
C ALA A 483 17.80 -0.81 9.37
N ALA A 484 17.23 -2.01 9.35
CA ALA A 484 15.78 -2.20 9.33
C ALA A 484 15.10 -1.54 10.54
N GLU A 485 15.62 -1.75 11.76
CA GLU A 485 15.11 -1.10 12.98
C GLU A 485 15.11 0.44 12.84
N ALA A 486 16.20 1.03 12.33
CA ALA A 486 16.27 2.47 12.08
C ALA A 486 15.22 2.97 11.08
N VAL A 487 15.04 2.25 9.97
CA VAL A 487 14.04 2.59 8.94
C VAL A 487 12.62 2.42 9.47
N GLY A 488 12.33 1.35 10.20
CA GLY A 488 11.02 1.06 10.78
C GLY A 488 10.64 2.04 11.89
N ASP A 489 11.59 2.41 12.74
CA ASP A 489 11.39 3.44 13.78
C ASP A 489 11.07 4.80 13.16
N PHE A 490 11.81 5.20 12.11
CA PHE A 490 11.55 6.41 11.34
C PHE A 490 10.19 6.40 10.65
N ALA A 491 9.88 5.31 9.92
CA ALA A 491 8.77 5.30 8.98
C ALA A 491 7.43 4.94 9.64
N MET A 492 7.42 4.06 10.64
CA MET A 492 6.19 3.47 11.18
C MET A 492 6.09 3.57 12.71
N ILE A 493 7.02 2.97 13.46
CA ILE A 493 6.84 2.75 14.91
C ILE A 493 6.75 4.08 15.67
N CYS A 494 7.72 4.98 15.48
CA CYS A 494 7.76 6.21 16.27
C CYS A 494 6.68 7.22 15.87
N PRO A 495 6.38 7.48 14.57
CA PRO A 495 5.24 8.30 14.19
C PRO A 495 3.92 7.81 14.79
N THR A 496 3.64 6.50 14.70
CA THR A 496 2.42 5.88 15.25
C THR A 496 2.34 6.04 16.76
N LYS A 497 3.44 5.80 17.47
CA LYS A 497 3.52 6.01 18.92
C LYS A 497 3.29 7.46 19.31
N TYR A 498 3.94 8.42 18.65
CA TYR A 498 3.75 9.84 18.95
C TYR A 498 2.32 10.30 18.69
N PHE A 499 1.69 9.81 17.62
CA PHE A 499 0.30 10.10 17.34
C PHE A 499 -0.61 9.54 18.44
N ALA A 500 -0.41 8.28 18.85
CA ALA A 500 -1.16 7.67 19.95
C ALA A 500 -0.99 8.43 21.27
N GLU A 501 0.23 8.89 21.59
CA GLU A 501 0.53 9.73 22.76
C GLU A 501 -0.24 11.05 22.71
N SER A 502 -0.16 11.78 21.59
CA SER A 502 -0.81 13.07 21.41
C SER A 502 -2.33 12.91 21.48
N PHE A 503 -2.88 11.92 20.78
CA PHE A 503 -4.31 11.64 20.77
C PHE A 503 -4.85 11.26 22.17
N ALA A 504 -4.13 10.42 22.91
CA ALA A 504 -4.48 10.07 24.29
C ALA A 504 -4.38 11.26 25.26
N SER A 505 -3.40 12.16 25.08
CA SER A 505 -3.24 13.37 25.90
C SER A 505 -4.43 14.34 25.79
N MET A 506 -5.24 14.19 24.75
CA MET A 506 -6.43 14.99 24.48
C MET A 506 -7.72 14.36 25.00
N ASN A 507 -7.62 13.41 25.95
CA ASN A 507 -8.72 12.66 26.55
C ASN A 507 -9.53 11.82 25.55
N ASN A 508 -8.90 11.37 24.46
CA ASN A 508 -9.48 10.36 23.58
C ASN A 508 -9.07 8.96 24.04
N LYS A 509 -9.95 7.99 23.79
CA LYS A 509 -9.70 6.58 24.12
C LYS A 509 -8.78 5.96 23.08
N VAL A 510 -7.69 5.36 23.55
CA VAL A 510 -6.70 4.69 22.70
C VAL A 510 -6.44 3.29 23.19
N HIS A 511 -6.50 2.33 22.28
CA HIS A 511 -5.98 0.98 22.50
C HIS A 511 -4.82 0.72 21.54
N TYR A 512 -3.71 0.20 22.07
CA TYR A 512 -2.50 -0.05 21.29
C TYR A 512 -2.21 -1.56 21.22
N TYR A 513 -1.94 -2.09 20.02
CA TYR A 513 -1.42 -3.44 19.83
C TYR A 513 0.02 -3.45 19.32
N TYR A 514 0.74 -4.53 19.60
CA TYR A 514 2.05 -4.79 19.00
C TYR A 514 2.11 -6.24 18.52
N PHE A 515 2.18 -6.43 17.21
CA PHE A 515 2.16 -7.75 16.59
C PHE A 515 3.58 -8.30 16.47
N THR A 516 3.84 -9.44 17.13
CA THR A 516 5.20 -10.01 17.25
C THR A 516 5.29 -11.44 16.71
N HIS A 517 4.26 -11.91 15.99
CA HIS A 517 4.20 -13.25 15.44
C HIS A 517 4.63 -13.29 13.98
N ARG A 518 5.67 -14.05 13.67
CA ARG A 518 6.04 -14.30 12.27
C ARG A 518 5.14 -15.41 11.72
N PRO A 519 4.38 -15.16 10.64
CA PRO A 519 3.52 -16.19 10.05
C PRO A 519 4.35 -17.42 9.60
N SER A 520 3.84 -18.62 9.85
CA SER A 520 4.44 -19.88 9.40
C SER A 520 4.50 -19.99 7.87
N PHE A 521 3.54 -19.36 7.19
CA PHE A 521 3.46 -19.22 5.74
C PHE A 521 4.21 -18.00 5.18
N SER A 522 5.02 -17.33 6.01
CA SER A 522 5.83 -16.19 5.56
C SER A 522 6.85 -16.64 4.50
N THR A 523 6.82 -16.01 3.33
CA THR A 523 7.75 -16.29 2.22
C THR A 523 9.05 -15.50 2.31
N TRP A 524 9.16 -14.60 3.29
CA TRP A 524 10.35 -13.77 3.52
C TRP A 524 11.53 -14.59 4.05
N PRO A 525 12.79 -14.14 3.90
CA PRO A 525 13.92 -14.71 4.62
C PRO A 525 13.78 -14.64 6.14
N GLY A 526 14.39 -15.58 6.85
CA GLY A 526 14.28 -15.66 8.32
C GLY A 526 14.78 -14.44 9.09
N TRP A 527 15.62 -13.59 8.48
CA TRP A 527 16.08 -12.36 9.14
C TRP A 527 15.00 -11.27 9.23
N VAL A 528 13.94 -11.36 8.41
CA VAL A 528 12.90 -10.33 8.25
C VAL A 528 11.98 -10.23 9.47
N GLY A 529 11.77 -11.32 10.21
CA GLY A 529 10.88 -11.33 11.38
C GLY A 529 9.39 -11.14 11.02
N PRO A 530 8.54 -10.67 11.97
CA PRO A 530 7.18 -10.21 11.73
C PRO A 530 7.20 -8.79 11.13
N THR A 531 7.07 -8.71 9.81
CA THR A 531 7.31 -7.46 9.06
C THR A 531 6.03 -6.70 8.74
N HIS A 532 6.17 -5.53 8.15
CA HIS A 532 5.07 -4.64 7.77
C HIS A 532 3.98 -5.36 6.96
N GLY A 533 2.74 -5.35 7.47
CA GLY A 533 1.57 -5.91 6.80
C GLY A 533 1.30 -7.39 7.11
N ASP A 534 2.17 -8.11 7.83
CA ASP A 534 1.94 -9.51 8.20
C ASP A 534 0.66 -9.71 9.04
N GLU A 535 0.24 -8.70 9.81
CA GLU A 535 -0.94 -8.74 10.67
C GLU A 535 -2.25 -8.74 9.85
N VAL A 536 -2.24 -8.12 8.67
CA VAL A 536 -3.41 -8.00 7.77
C VAL A 536 -3.95 -9.37 7.40
N PHE A 537 -3.08 -10.34 7.14
CA PHE A 537 -3.48 -11.70 6.80
C PHE A 537 -4.35 -12.33 7.91
N PHE A 538 -4.06 -12.04 9.17
CA PHE A 538 -4.82 -12.54 10.31
C PHE A 538 -6.12 -11.77 10.50
N VAL A 539 -6.10 -10.44 10.35
CA VAL A 539 -7.31 -9.60 10.41
C VAL A 539 -8.30 -9.98 9.31
N MET A 540 -7.82 -10.27 8.10
CA MET A 540 -8.68 -10.64 6.96
C MET A 540 -9.12 -12.10 6.94
N GLY A 541 -8.59 -12.93 7.85
CA GLY A 541 -8.99 -14.34 7.95
C GLY A 541 -8.31 -15.27 6.97
N LEU A 542 -7.13 -14.93 6.45
CA LEU A 542 -6.35 -15.79 5.56
C LEU A 542 -6.12 -17.21 6.14
N PRO A 543 -5.83 -17.39 7.45
CA PRO A 543 -5.72 -18.72 8.05
C PRO A 543 -6.96 -19.61 7.92
N PHE A 544 -8.14 -19.04 7.63
CA PHE A 544 -9.38 -19.78 7.40
C PHE A 544 -9.65 -20.02 5.92
N SER A 545 -9.40 -19.03 5.06
CA SER A 545 -9.59 -19.18 3.61
C SER A 545 -8.52 -20.07 2.96
N SER A 546 -7.38 -20.26 3.62
CA SER A 546 -6.30 -21.14 3.18
C SER A 546 -5.81 -22.01 4.35
N PRO A 547 -6.59 -23.04 4.76
CA PRO A 547 -6.33 -23.76 5.99
C PRO A 547 -5.05 -24.61 5.96
N THR A 548 -4.57 -24.99 4.76
CA THR A 548 -3.38 -25.82 4.57
C THR A 548 -2.07 -25.09 4.84
N ILE A 549 -2.07 -23.75 4.81
CA ILE A 549 -0.86 -22.93 5.01
C ILE A 549 -0.68 -22.45 6.45
N ALA A 550 -1.73 -22.49 7.27
CA ALA A 550 -1.71 -21.96 8.63
C ALA A 550 -1.82 -23.06 9.69
N THR A 551 -1.15 -22.84 10.83
CA THR A 551 -1.25 -23.70 12.02
C THR A 551 -2.55 -23.46 12.79
N ASP A 552 -2.92 -24.37 13.70
CA ASP A 552 -4.08 -24.18 14.59
C ASP A 552 -3.93 -22.93 15.47
N GLN A 553 -2.73 -22.69 15.98
CA GLN A 553 -2.41 -21.50 16.77
C GLN A 553 -2.63 -20.20 15.98
N GLU A 554 -2.33 -20.22 14.68
CA GLU A 554 -2.54 -19.07 13.78
C GLU A 554 -4.01 -18.86 13.43
N ARG A 555 -4.79 -19.94 13.32
CA ARG A 555 -6.26 -19.84 13.21
C ARG A 555 -6.87 -19.21 14.46
N GLU A 556 -6.45 -19.62 15.64
CA GLU A 556 -6.94 -19.00 16.89
C GLU A 556 -6.50 -17.53 17.02
N LEU A 557 -5.27 -17.19 16.60
CA LEU A 557 -4.84 -15.79 16.54
C LEU A 557 -5.71 -14.96 15.58
N SER A 558 -5.98 -15.49 14.37
CA SER A 558 -6.83 -14.81 13.40
C SER A 558 -8.26 -14.63 13.91
N LYS A 559 -8.83 -15.64 14.57
CA LYS A 559 -10.13 -15.54 15.24
C LYS A 559 -10.16 -14.40 16.25
N LEU A 560 -9.17 -14.37 17.14
CA LEU A 560 -9.02 -13.34 18.16
C LEU A 560 -8.90 -11.93 17.55
N MET A 561 -8.12 -11.79 16.48
CA MET A 561 -7.93 -10.49 15.81
C MET A 561 -9.22 -10.04 15.11
N ILE A 562 -9.91 -10.92 14.38
CA ILE A 562 -11.21 -10.59 13.77
C ILE A 562 -12.23 -10.16 14.85
N GLU A 563 -12.32 -10.92 15.95
CA GLU A 563 -13.19 -10.60 17.07
C GLU A 563 -12.84 -9.25 17.71
N THR A 564 -11.55 -8.98 17.92
CA THR A 564 -11.06 -7.72 18.50
C THR A 564 -11.44 -6.53 17.62
N TRP A 565 -11.13 -6.58 16.32
CA TRP A 565 -11.38 -5.47 15.39
C TRP A 565 -12.87 -5.19 15.24
N THR A 566 -13.68 -6.24 15.13
CA THR A 566 -15.13 -6.13 14.94
C THR A 566 -15.84 -5.70 16.23
N THR A 567 -15.36 -6.15 17.39
CA THR A 567 -15.86 -5.68 18.70
C THR A 567 -15.53 -4.21 18.92
N PHE A 568 -14.31 -3.80 18.59
CA PHE A 568 -13.92 -2.39 18.65
C PHE A 568 -14.77 -1.53 17.70
N ALA A 569 -14.98 -1.98 16.47
CA ALA A 569 -15.82 -1.28 15.52
C ALA A 569 -17.26 -1.10 16.00
N LYS A 570 -17.84 -2.10 16.67
CA LYS A 570 -19.21 -2.05 17.23
C LYS A 570 -19.30 -1.15 18.46
N THR A 571 -18.33 -1.27 19.36
CA THR A 571 -18.48 -0.79 20.76
C THR A 571 -17.55 0.34 21.15
N GLY A 572 -16.45 0.55 20.43
CA GLY A 572 -15.34 1.41 20.84
C GLY A 572 -14.50 0.82 21.98
N LYS A 573 -14.66 -0.47 22.28
CA LYS A 573 -13.92 -1.21 23.31
C LYS A 573 -13.26 -2.44 22.70
N VAL A 574 -12.15 -2.86 23.29
CA VAL A 574 -11.44 -4.10 22.96
C VAL A 574 -11.86 -5.22 23.92
N PRO A 575 -11.92 -6.48 23.47
CA PRO A 575 -12.17 -7.63 24.35
C PRO A 575 -10.93 -7.97 25.18
N ASP A 576 -11.12 -8.79 26.21
CA ASP A 576 -10.03 -9.43 26.93
C ASP A 576 -9.32 -10.44 26.02
N VAL A 577 -7.99 -10.47 26.07
CA VAL A 577 -7.18 -11.36 25.24
C VAL A 577 -6.62 -12.48 26.11
N ALA A 578 -7.01 -13.73 25.86
CA ALA A 578 -6.59 -14.87 26.68
C ALA A 578 -6.81 -14.64 28.19
N SER A 579 -8.00 -14.14 28.56
CA SER A 579 -8.41 -13.76 29.92
C SER A 579 -7.57 -12.64 30.56
N LYS A 580 -6.88 -11.84 29.74
CA LYS A 580 -6.12 -10.67 30.17
C LYS A 580 -6.81 -9.39 29.68
N PRO A 581 -7.15 -8.44 30.57
CA PRO A 581 -7.82 -7.20 30.18
C PRO A 581 -6.92 -6.36 29.29
N TRP A 582 -7.40 -5.88 28.14
CA TRP A 582 -6.60 -4.99 27.30
C TRP A 582 -6.70 -3.54 27.82
N PRO A 583 -5.63 -3.01 28.44
CA PRO A 583 -5.68 -1.70 29.08
C PRO A 583 -5.72 -0.57 28.05
N GLU A 584 -6.22 0.58 28.48
CA GLU A 584 -6.15 1.81 27.70
C GLU A 584 -4.70 2.32 27.63
N PHE A 585 -4.28 2.72 26.44
CA PHE A 585 -3.02 3.41 26.21
C PHE A 585 -3.17 4.87 26.63
N THR A 586 -2.29 5.35 27.50
CA THR A 586 -2.29 6.75 27.95
C THR A 586 -0.92 7.38 27.74
N ALA A 587 -0.87 8.72 27.63
CA ALA A 587 0.40 9.43 27.48
C ALA A 587 1.40 9.13 28.61
N LYS A 588 0.92 8.89 29.84
CA LYS A 588 1.74 8.53 31.01
C LYS A 588 2.07 7.04 31.08
N ASN A 589 1.11 6.18 30.75
CA ASN A 589 1.22 4.74 30.85
C ASN A 589 0.91 4.13 29.47
N GLN A 590 1.95 4.06 28.65
CA GLN A 590 1.93 3.68 27.24
C GLN A 590 1.89 2.16 27.08
N VAL A 591 0.84 1.52 27.60
CA VAL A 591 0.70 0.07 27.58
C VAL A 591 0.11 -0.39 26.26
N TYR A 592 0.67 -1.46 25.71
CA TYR A 592 0.12 -2.15 24.53
C TYR A 592 -0.12 -3.62 24.83
N MET A 593 -1.04 -4.23 24.06
CA MET A 593 -1.23 -5.68 24.03
C MET A 593 -0.32 -6.30 22.98
N GLU A 594 0.48 -7.28 23.37
CA GLU A 594 1.29 -8.08 22.46
C GLU A 594 0.43 -9.18 21.82
N LEU A 595 0.34 -9.18 20.49
CA LEU A 595 -0.38 -10.18 19.72
C LEU A 595 0.60 -11.23 19.22
N ASN A 596 0.69 -12.33 19.97
CA ASN A 596 1.51 -13.49 19.64
C ASN A 596 0.83 -14.77 20.13
N PRO A 597 0.61 -15.79 19.27
CA PRO A 597 -0.13 -16.98 19.65
C PRO A 597 0.60 -17.83 20.69
N LYS A 598 1.92 -17.65 20.85
CA LYS A 598 2.72 -18.34 21.87
C LYS A 598 2.70 -17.61 23.21
N ARG A 599 2.40 -16.31 23.22
CA ARG A 599 2.50 -15.46 24.41
C ARG A 599 1.68 -14.17 24.27
N TYR A 600 0.49 -14.15 24.87
CA TYR A 600 -0.28 -12.92 25.05
C TYR A 600 0.18 -12.19 26.31
N THR A 601 0.91 -11.08 26.17
CA THR A 601 1.40 -10.26 27.29
C THR A 601 1.24 -8.77 27.04
N TYR A 602 1.45 -7.96 28.08
CA TYR A 602 1.53 -6.51 27.95
C TYR A 602 2.98 -6.07 27.79
N GLY A 603 3.20 -5.01 27.03
CA GLY A 603 4.44 -4.26 27.04
C GLY A 603 4.19 -2.77 27.32
N ARG A 604 5.28 -2.00 27.37
CA ARG A 604 5.24 -0.54 27.50
C ARG A 604 6.12 0.07 26.40
N GLY A 605 5.61 1.08 25.69
CA GLY A 605 6.23 1.57 24.47
C GLY A 605 5.28 1.36 23.28
N PRO A 606 5.72 0.93 22.09
CA PRO A 606 6.96 0.22 21.71
C PRO A 606 8.21 1.10 21.54
N ASN A 607 9.39 0.48 21.50
CA ASN A 607 10.70 1.09 21.16
C ASN A 607 11.01 2.44 21.86
N GLU A 608 10.69 2.58 23.16
CA GLU A 608 10.79 3.83 23.91
C GLU A 608 12.13 4.56 23.75
N LYS A 609 13.25 3.84 23.90
CA LYS A 609 14.59 4.40 23.80
C LYS A 609 14.85 5.00 22.41
N ASN A 610 14.50 4.26 21.36
CA ASN A 610 14.70 4.68 19.98
C ASN A 610 13.76 5.83 19.62
N CYS A 611 12.50 5.75 20.02
CA CYS A 611 11.57 6.85 19.78
C CYS A 611 11.92 8.10 20.59
N ASN A 612 12.61 8.02 21.73
CA ASN A 612 13.16 9.22 22.36
C ASN A 612 14.30 9.83 21.56
N PHE A 613 15.14 9.03 20.89
CA PHE A 613 16.15 9.51 19.95
C PHE A 613 15.51 10.21 18.73
N TRP A 614 14.49 9.59 18.13
CA TRP A 614 13.82 10.11 16.92
C TRP A 614 12.97 11.37 17.14
N LYS A 615 12.60 11.72 18.38
CA LYS A 615 11.78 12.91 18.67
C LYS A 615 12.37 14.19 18.07
N SER A 616 13.70 14.34 18.10
CA SER A 616 14.41 15.50 17.55
C SER A 616 14.40 15.59 16.01
N TYR A 617 14.15 14.48 15.32
CA TYR A 617 14.10 14.42 13.86
C TYR A 617 12.69 14.59 13.31
N LEU A 618 11.71 13.98 14.00
CA LEU A 618 10.34 13.77 13.52
C LEU A 618 9.33 14.80 14.03
N LYS A 619 9.57 15.45 15.18
CA LYS A 619 8.74 16.57 15.62
C LYS A 619 9.22 17.85 14.90
N PRO A 620 8.31 18.65 14.29
CA PRO A 620 8.63 19.90 13.61
C PRO A 620 9.37 20.92 14.49
#